data_AF-A0A7S0LLD5-F1
#
_entry.id   AF-A0A7S0LLD5-F1
#
_cell.length_a   1.000
_cell.length_b   1.000
_cell.length_c   1.000
_cell.angle_alpha   90.00
_cell.angle_beta   90.00
_cell.angle_gamma   90.00
#
_symmetry.space_group_name_H-M   'P 1'
#
loop_
_entity.id
_entity.type
_entity.pdbx_description
1 polymer ?
#
loop_
_entity_poly.entity_id
_entity_poly.type
_entity_poly.pdbx_seq_one_letter_code
_entity_poly.pdbx_strand_id
1 'polypeptide(L)'
;STLPLLLVDGYNVIGYWARLKKRRDKGNMAGARELLLDDLLEFNSPKQYDMVVVFDAVGQPERVDNYFDVAIVFTPSADLYIETELRRLGQEGAREVVAATADKAIQVAAQVHGARVMTTRILVQELKESRAGVQVFVDEWNQREDRRAARGMGTIWAALDDDMRTQLDHDLHQRAWNSLPRKQREALEASHAMRSELA
;
A
#
# COMPACT_ATOMS: atom_id res chain seq x y z
N SER A 1 -9.13 6.85 -16.95
CA SER A 1 -9.26 5.71 -16.01
C SER A 1 -10.65 5.74 -15.42
N THR A 2 -11.30 4.59 -15.24
CA THR A 2 -12.64 4.48 -14.63
C THR A 2 -12.61 4.30 -13.12
N LEU A 3 -11.43 4.06 -12.54
CA LEU A 3 -11.27 3.92 -11.09
C LEU A 3 -11.45 5.28 -10.40
N PRO A 4 -11.88 5.33 -9.14
CA PRO A 4 -11.80 6.55 -8.34
C PRO A 4 -10.35 7.02 -8.17
N LEU A 5 -10.14 8.34 -8.11
CA LEU A 5 -8.84 8.92 -7.75
C LEU A 5 -8.78 9.11 -6.24
N LEU A 6 -7.74 8.59 -5.58
CA LEU A 6 -7.47 8.83 -4.17
C LEU A 6 -6.30 9.81 -4.03
N LEU A 7 -6.60 11.02 -3.54
CA LEU A 7 -5.62 12.04 -3.17
C LEU A 7 -5.27 11.86 -1.69
N VAL A 8 -4.03 11.53 -1.37
CA VAL A 8 -3.58 11.27 0.00
C VAL A 8 -2.65 12.38 0.47
N ASP A 9 -2.98 13.02 1.60
CA ASP A 9 -2.07 13.90 2.33
C ASP A 9 -1.07 13.06 3.14
N GLY A 10 0.14 12.91 2.59
CA GLY A 10 1.12 11.95 3.10
C GLY A 10 1.65 12.27 4.50
N TYR A 11 1.91 13.54 4.82
CA TYR A 11 2.42 13.90 6.15
C TYR A 11 1.34 13.85 7.22
N ASN A 12 0.09 14.09 6.86
CA ASN A 12 -1.03 13.88 7.75
C ASN A 12 -1.14 12.40 8.17
N VAL A 13 -1.05 11.48 7.22
CA VAL A 13 -1.07 10.03 7.51
C VAL A 13 0.15 9.61 8.34
N ILE A 14 1.36 10.06 7.97
CA ILE A 14 2.58 9.77 8.73
C ILE A 14 2.48 10.30 10.17
N GLY A 15 1.95 11.50 10.36
CA GLY A 15 1.77 12.13 11.66
C GLY A 15 0.73 11.45 12.54
N TYR A 16 -0.26 10.80 11.93
CA TYR A 16 -1.33 10.10 12.62
C TYR A 16 -0.98 8.65 12.99
N TRP A 17 -0.39 7.88 12.05
CA TRP A 17 -0.15 6.45 12.26
C TRP A 17 1.12 6.20 13.07
N ALA A 18 0.95 5.67 14.30
CA ALA A 18 2.04 5.47 15.26
C ALA A 18 3.32 4.80 14.70
N ARG A 19 3.20 3.81 13.80
CA ARG A 19 4.37 3.13 13.21
C ARG A 19 5.20 4.04 12.30
N LEU A 20 4.53 4.92 11.54
CA LEU A 20 5.14 5.88 10.62
C LEU A 20 5.71 7.05 11.43
N LYS A 21 4.90 7.56 12.37
CA LYS A 21 5.27 8.62 13.30
C LYS A 21 6.55 8.26 14.06
N LYS A 22 6.68 7.03 14.55
CA LYS A 22 7.89 6.56 15.25
C LYS A 22 9.15 6.59 14.36
N ARG A 23 9.04 6.34 13.05
CA ARG A 23 10.19 6.45 12.12
C ARG A 23 10.56 7.91 11.88
N ARG A 24 9.56 8.76 11.65
CA ARG A 24 9.73 10.21 11.55
C ARG A 24 10.41 10.80 12.79
N ASP A 25 9.90 10.48 13.98
CA ASP A 25 10.39 11.04 15.25
C ASP A 25 11.83 10.59 15.57
N LYS A 26 12.31 9.51 14.93
CA LYS A 26 13.71 9.07 14.96
C LYS A 26 14.60 9.78 13.92
N GLY A 27 14.08 10.78 13.21
CA GLY A 27 14.78 11.50 12.15
C GLY A 27 14.77 10.80 10.79
N ASN A 28 14.08 9.66 10.64
CA ASN A 28 14.00 8.92 9.38
C ASN A 28 12.68 9.23 8.64
N MET A 29 12.57 10.43 8.08
CA MET A 29 11.40 10.82 7.30
C MET A 29 11.32 10.06 5.96
N ALA A 30 12.45 9.82 5.31
CA ALA A 30 12.49 9.08 4.05
C ALA A 30 11.90 7.67 4.20
N GLY A 31 12.33 6.93 5.21
CA GLY A 31 11.78 5.60 5.51
C GLY A 31 10.36 5.62 6.09
N ALA A 32 9.86 6.76 6.58
CA ALA A 32 8.44 6.90 6.91
C ALA A 32 7.58 7.07 5.66
N ARG A 33 8.06 7.81 4.65
CA ARG A 33 7.39 7.94 3.35
C ARG A 33 7.36 6.62 2.60
N GLU A 34 8.51 5.94 2.51
CA GLU A 34 8.61 4.63 1.86
C GLU A 34 7.67 3.61 2.51
N LEU A 35 7.64 3.54 3.85
CA LEU A 35 6.74 2.63 4.55
C LEU A 35 5.26 2.96 4.34
N LEU A 36 4.90 4.24 4.21
CA LEU A 36 3.54 4.64 3.85
C LEU A 36 3.19 4.17 2.43
N LEU A 37 4.10 4.35 1.48
CA LEU A 37 3.88 3.95 0.09
C LEU A 37 3.72 2.43 -0.03
N ASP A 38 4.54 1.65 0.68
CA ASP A 38 4.39 0.19 0.77
C ASP A 38 3.00 -0.22 1.29
N ASP A 39 2.56 0.40 2.39
CA ASP A 39 1.26 0.10 2.99
C ASP A 39 0.10 0.48 2.03
N LEU A 40 0.24 1.58 1.27
CA LEU A 40 -0.75 2.02 0.27
C LEU A 40 -0.79 1.09 -0.95
N LEU A 41 0.37 0.60 -1.42
CA LEU A 41 0.44 -0.40 -2.50
C LEU A 41 -0.26 -1.70 -2.10
N GLU A 42 0.01 -2.19 -0.88
CA GLU A 42 -0.64 -3.39 -0.35
C GLU A 42 -2.16 -3.20 -0.25
N PHE A 43 -2.61 -2.06 0.26
CA PHE A 43 -4.02 -1.70 0.32
C PHE A 43 -4.68 -1.58 -1.05
N ASN A 44 -3.94 -1.14 -2.08
CA ASN A 44 -4.44 -1.09 -3.44
C ASN A 44 -4.37 -2.42 -4.18
N SER A 45 -4.25 -3.57 -3.49
CA SER A 45 -4.19 -4.88 -4.12
C SER A 45 -5.41 -5.75 -3.74
N PRO A 46 -6.31 -6.09 -4.67
CA PRO A 46 -6.29 -5.75 -6.10
C PRO A 46 -6.59 -4.26 -6.35
N LYS A 47 -6.13 -3.71 -7.49
CA LYS A 47 -6.23 -2.28 -7.83
C LYS A 47 -7.66 -1.76 -7.74
N GLN A 48 -7.89 -0.84 -6.81
CA GLN A 48 -9.19 -0.21 -6.52
C GLN A 48 -9.18 1.30 -6.80
N TYR A 49 -8.03 1.94 -6.66
CA TYR A 49 -7.86 3.38 -6.86
C TYR A 49 -6.71 3.67 -7.83
N ASP A 50 -6.77 4.79 -8.54
CA ASP A 50 -5.54 5.47 -8.91
C ASP A 50 -5.15 6.38 -7.76
N MET A 51 -3.90 6.30 -7.30
CA MET A 51 -3.46 7.02 -6.09
C MET A 51 -2.47 8.11 -6.43
N VAL A 52 -2.66 9.27 -5.80
CA VAL A 52 -1.69 10.37 -5.77
C VAL A 52 -1.41 10.69 -4.31
N VAL A 53 -0.17 10.51 -3.89
CA VAL A 53 0.30 10.85 -2.54
C VAL A 53 1.04 12.17 -2.60
N VAL A 54 0.56 13.15 -1.85
CA VAL A 54 1.08 14.52 -1.84
C VAL A 54 1.89 14.74 -0.57
N PHE A 55 3.12 15.23 -0.71
CA PHE A 55 4.00 15.58 0.40
C PHE A 55 4.43 17.05 0.30
N ASP A 56 4.43 17.75 1.43
CA ASP A 56 5.03 19.08 1.50
C ASP A 56 6.53 19.05 1.20
N ALA A 57 6.99 20.04 0.45
CA ALA A 57 8.37 20.26 0.09
C ALA A 57 8.66 21.77 0.09
N VAL A 58 8.55 22.38 1.28
CA VAL A 58 8.74 23.81 1.48
C VAL A 58 10.12 24.24 0.94
N GLY A 59 10.12 25.25 0.07
CA GLY A 59 11.35 25.77 -0.56
C GLY A 59 11.89 24.93 -1.72
N GLN A 60 11.15 23.92 -2.17
CA GLN A 60 11.47 23.16 -3.38
C GLN A 60 10.39 23.38 -4.45
N PRO A 61 10.76 23.34 -5.74
CA PRO A 61 9.78 23.34 -6.81
C PRO A 61 8.91 22.08 -6.74
N GLU A 62 7.72 22.15 -7.34
CA GLU A 62 6.87 20.98 -7.50
C GLU A 62 7.61 19.89 -8.30
N ARG A 63 7.55 18.65 -7.81
CA ARG A 63 8.15 17.48 -8.46
C ARG A 63 7.18 16.32 -8.39
N VAL A 64 7.03 15.64 -9.52
CA VAL A 64 6.27 14.40 -9.62
C VAL A 64 7.24 13.24 -9.73
N ASP A 65 7.13 12.31 -8.80
CA ASP A 65 7.84 11.04 -8.80
C ASP A 65 6.81 9.90 -8.92
N ASN A 66 7.25 8.68 -9.24
CA ASN A 66 6.39 7.50 -9.24
C ASN A 66 7.00 6.43 -8.35
N TYR A 67 6.15 5.76 -7.59
CA TYR A 67 6.52 4.60 -6.79
C TYR A 67 5.57 3.46 -7.15
N PHE A 68 6.03 2.60 -8.06
CA PHE A 68 5.20 1.59 -8.73
C PHE A 68 3.97 2.21 -9.40
N ASP A 69 2.75 1.86 -8.97
CA ASP A 69 1.49 2.40 -9.51
C ASP A 69 0.91 3.56 -8.68
N VAL A 70 1.68 4.09 -7.72
CA VAL A 70 1.34 5.27 -6.91
C VAL A 70 2.12 6.48 -7.43
N ALA A 71 1.40 7.51 -7.86
CA ALA A 71 2.01 8.79 -8.20
C ALA A 71 2.33 9.57 -6.92
N ILE A 72 3.51 10.20 -6.88
CA ILE A 72 3.96 11.00 -5.75
C ILE A 72 4.14 12.43 -6.21
N VAL A 73 3.58 13.37 -5.46
CA VAL A 73 3.74 14.79 -5.72
C VAL A 73 4.40 15.44 -4.52
N PHE A 74 5.58 16.00 -4.73
CA PHE A 74 6.21 16.93 -3.82
C PHE A 74 5.82 18.34 -4.24
N THR A 75 5.26 19.13 -3.33
CA THR A 75 4.74 20.47 -3.64
C THR A 75 5.01 21.43 -2.48
N PRO A 76 5.13 22.76 -2.70
CA PRO A 76 5.32 23.71 -1.60
C PRO A 76 4.26 23.64 -0.49
N SER A 77 3.02 23.29 -0.85
CA SER A 77 1.92 23.09 0.10
C SER A 77 0.96 22.00 -0.41
N ALA A 78 0.89 20.90 0.31
CA ALA A 78 0.02 19.76 0.03
C ALA A 78 -1.45 20.17 0.13
N ASP A 79 -1.81 20.98 1.12
CA ASP A 79 -3.17 21.52 1.28
C ASP A 79 -3.61 22.30 0.04
N LEU A 80 -2.79 23.25 -0.42
CA LEU A 80 -3.09 24.07 -1.59
C LEU A 80 -3.18 23.21 -2.87
N TYR A 81 -2.27 22.25 -3.02
CA TYR A 81 -2.27 21.34 -4.16
C TYR A 81 -3.56 20.50 -4.20
N ILE A 82 -3.92 19.87 -3.07
CA ILE A 82 -5.12 19.04 -2.97
C ILE A 82 -6.37 19.89 -3.19
N GLU A 83 -6.47 21.09 -2.61
CA GLU A 83 -7.61 21.99 -2.85
C GLU A 83 -7.75 22.36 -4.33
N THR A 84 -6.64 22.72 -4.98
CA THR A 84 -6.60 23.07 -6.40
C THR A 84 -7.05 21.90 -7.27
N GLU A 85 -6.56 20.70 -6.95
CA GLU A 85 -6.87 19.50 -7.71
C GLU A 85 -8.33 19.05 -7.49
N LEU A 86 -8.85 19.16 -6.27
CA LEU A 86 -10.27 18.93 -5.97
C LEU A 86 -11.17 19.87 -6.77
N ARG A 87 -10.83 21.16 -6.82
CA ARG A 87 -11.57 22.15 -7.61
C ARG A 87 -11.56 21.80 -9.10
N ARG A 88 -10.38 21.51 -9.66
CA ARG A 88 -10.19 21.18 -11.07
C ARG A 88 -10.99 19.93 -11.45
N LEU A 89 -10.84 18.86 -10.70
CA LEU A 89 -11.52 17.59 -10.96
C LEU A 89 -13.03 17.68 -10.73
N GLY A 90 -13.48 18.45 -9.75
CA GLY A 90 -14.89 18.70 -9.50
C GLY A 90 -15.57 19.45 -10.65
N GLN A 91 -14.87 20.37 -11.32
CA GLN A 91 -15.36 21.04 -12.53
C GLN A 91 -15.41 20.11 -13.74
N GLU A 92 -14.44 19.21 -13.87
CA GLU A 92 -14.39 18.22 -14.96
C GLU A 92 -15.47 17.14 -14.82
N GLY A 93 -15.75 16.70 -13.59
CA GLY A 93 -16.80 15.71 -13.29
C GLY A 93 -16.57 14.33 -13.93
N ALA A 94 -15.35 14.05 -14.40
CA ALA A 94 -15.06 12.88 -15.23
C ALA A 94 -14.87 11.57 -14.44
N ARG A 95 -14.60 11.66 -13.13
CA ARG A 95 -14.35 10.50 -12.25
C ARG A 95 -14.65 10.82 -10.79
N GLU A 96 -14.92 9.79 -9.99
CA GLU A 96 -14.98 9.94 -8.53
C GLU A 96 -13.60 10.34 -7.98
N VAL A 97 -13.59 11.28 -7.04
CA VAL A 97 -12.41 11.72 -6.31
C VAL A 97 -12.62 11.51 -4.82
N VAL A 98 -11.58 11.03 -4.15
CA VAL A 98 -11.55 10.78 -2.72
C VAL A 98 -10.35 11.54 -2.14
N ALA A 99 -10.59 12.39 -1.14
CA ALA A 99 -9.53 13.08 -0.40
C ALA A 99 -9.28 12.38 0.93
N ALA A 100 -8.07 11.87 1.12
CA ALA A 100 -7.58 11.26 2.35
C ALA A 100 -6.76 12.25 3.19
N THR A 101 -7.39 12.82 4.22
CA THR A 101 -6.76 13.83 5.10
C THR A 101 -7.47 13.93 6.46
N ALA A 102 -6.78 14.48 7.46
CA ALA A 102 -7.39 14.91 8.72
C ALA A 102 -7.61 16.44 8.79
N ASP A 103 -7.17 17.19 7.78
CA ASP A 103 -7.36 18.64 7.74
C ASP A 103 -8.83 18.99 7.43
N LYS A 104 -9.43 19.84 8.26
CA LYS A 104 -10.85 20.20 8.13
C LYS A 104 -11.12 21.09 6.91
N ALA A 105 -10.19 21.97 6.54
CA ALA A 105 -10.35 22.83 5.38
C ALA A 105 -10.39 21.99 4.11
N ILE A 106 -9.51 21.00 3.98
CA ILE A 106 -9.52 20.08 2.84
C ILE A 106 -10.77 19.20 2.82
N GLN A 107 -11.26 18.75 3.98
CA GLN A 107 -12.52 18.01 4.05
C GLN A 107 -13.71 18.84 3.55
N VAL A 108 -13.77 20.13 3.93
CA VAL A 108 -14.80 21.05 3.43
C VAL A 108 -14.63 21.29 1.94
N ALA A 109 -13.41 21.52 1.44
CA ALA A 109 -13.15 21.71 0.02
C ALA A 109 -13.57 20.49 -0.81
N ALA A 110 -13.29 19.28 -0.32
CA ALA A 110 -13.70 18.03 -0.97
C ALA A 110 -15.24 17.98 -1.10
N GLN A 111 -15.97 18.28 -0.03
CA GLN A 111 -17.44 18.33 -0.07
C GLN A 111 -17.97 19.38 -1.05
N VAL A 112 -17.39 20.58 -1.06
CA VAL A 112 -17.76 21.68 -1.97
C VAL A 112 -17.58 21.28 -3.44
N HIS A 113 -16.53 20.51 -3.74
CA HIS A 113 -16.21 20.09 -5.10
C HIS A 113 -16.72 18.68 -5.46
N GLY A 114 -17.62 18.11 -4.65
CA GLY A 114 -18.28 16.83 -4.94
C GLY A 114 -17.39 15.60 -4.76
N ALA A 115 -16.26 15.73 -4.08
CA ALA A 115 -15.37 14.64 -3.73
C ALA A 115 -15.77 13.99 -2.39
N ARG A 116 -15.47 12.70 -2.26
CA ARG A 116 -15.65 11.96 -1.00
C ARG A 116 -14.49 12.25 -0.05
N VAL A 117 -14.80 12.35 1.23
CA VAL A 117 -13.78 12.44 2.29
C VAL A 117 -13.51 11.05 2.85
N MET A 118 -12.23 10.69 2.91
CA MET A 118 -11.74 9.58 3.71
C MET A 118 -10.87 10.15 4.83
N THR A 119 -11.35 10.18 6.07
CA THR A 119 -10.51 10.73 7.15
C THR A 119 -9.24 9.88 7.32
N THR A 120 -8.12 10.49 7.72
CA THR A 120 -6.87 9.76 8.00
C THR A 120 -7.08 8.58 8.96
N ARG A 121 -7.98 8.72 9.92
CA ARG A 121 -8.37 7.63 10.82
C ARG A 121 -8.95 6.42 10.07
N ILE A 122 -9.87 6.68 9.13
CA ILE A 122 -10.51 5.64 8.31
C ILE A 122 -9.46 4.99 7.41
N LEU A 123 -8.65 5.78 6.69
CA LEU A 123 -7.58 5.25 5.84
C LEU A 123 -6.63 4.34 6.64
N VAL A 124 -6.18 4.78 7.82
CA VAL A 124 -5.30 3.97 8.67
C VAL A 124 -5.99 2.72 9.22
N GLN A 125 -7.31 2.75 9.41
CA GLN A 125 -8.07 1.55 9.78
C GLN A 125 -8.11 0.56 8.61
N GLU A 126 -8.46 1.03 7.41
CA GLU A 126 -8.50 0.20 6.20
C GLU A 126 -7.13 -0.41 5.87
N LEU A 127 -6.05 0.37 6.00
CA LEU A 127 -4.67 -0.11 5.82
C LEU A 127 -4.32 -1.26 6.81
N LYS A 128 -4.77 -1.15 8.06
CA LYS A 128 -4.55 -2.21 9.07
C LYS A 128 -5.38 -3.45 8.78
N GLU A 129 -6.62 -3.27 8.36
CA GLU A 129 -7.53 -4.37 8.03
C GLU A 129 -7.04 -5.13 6.79
N SER A 130 -6.58 -4.43 5.76
CA SER A 130 -5.93 -5.04 4.58
C SER A 130 -4.77 -5.94 4.99
N ARG A 131 -3.86 -5.42 5.81
CA ARG A 131 -2.71 -6.16 6.31
C ARG A 131 -3.09 -7.36 7.18
N ALA A 132 -4.11 -7.22 8.05
CA ALA A 132 -4.58 -8.31 8.88
C ALA A 132 -5.25 -9.42 8.05
N GLY A 133 -6.02 -9.06 7.02
CA GLY A 133 -6.62 -10.01 6.09
C GLY A 133 -5.58 -10.82 5.32
N VAL A 134 -4.52 -10.16 4.84
CA VAL A 134 -3.39 -10.83 4.20
C VAL A 134 -2.68 -11.77 5.18
N GLN A 135 -2.40 -11.33 6.41
CA GLN A 135 -1.74 -12.18 7.41
C GLN A 135 -2.58 -13.41 7.77
N VAL A 136 -3.88 -13.26 8.01
CA VAL A 136 -4.78 -14.39 8.28
C VAL A 136 -4.81 -15.37 7.11
N PHE A 137 -4.85 -14.87 5.88
CA PHE A 137 -4.81 -15.73 4.70
C PHE A 137 -3.49 -16.51 4.59
N VAL A 138 -2.35 -15.85 4.83
CA VAL A 138 -1.03 -16.48 4.85
C VAL A 138 -0.94 -17.52 5.97
N ASP A 139 -1.41 -17.19 7.17
CA ASP A 139 -1.39 -18.10 8.32
C ASP A 139 -2.32 -19.30 8.11
N GLU A 140 -3.52 -19.10 7.55
CA GLU A 140 -4.42 -20.19 7.17
C GLU A 140 -3.83 -21.09 6.10
N TRP A 141 -3.14 -20.51 5.12
CA TRP A 141 -2.46 -21.26 4.06
C TRP A 141 -1.31 -22.08 4.64
N ASN A 142 -0.44 -21.47 5.46
CA ASN A 142 0.62 -22.15 6.18
C ASN A 142 0.06 -23.28 7.07
N GLN A 143 -0.97 -23.01 7.87
CA GLN A 143 -1.58 -24.03 8.73
C GLN A 143 -2.29 -25.15 7.95
N ARG A 144 -2.76 -24.90 6.72
CA ARG A 144 -3.34 -25.94 5.85
C ARG A 144 -2.24 -26.82 5.26
N GLU A 145 -1.12 -26.23 4.87
CA GLU A 145 0.07 -26.98 4.44
C GLU A 145 0.67 -27.75 5.62
N ASP A 146 0.82 -27.16 6.80
CA ASP A 146 1.26 -27.83 8.02
C ASP A 146 0.34 -28.98 8.40
N ARG A 147 -0.99 -28.82 8.26
CA ARG A 147 -1.96 -29.91 8.50
C ARG A 147 -1.93 -31.00 7.43
N ARG A 148 -1.56 -30.67 6.19
CA ARG A 148 -1.34 -31.65 5.11
C ARG A 148 -0.04 -32.42 5.35
N ALA A 149 1.03 -31.72 5.73
CA ALA A 149 2.29 -32.30 6.17
C ALA A 149 2.09 -33.17 7.42
N ALA A 150 1.29 -32.75 8.40
CA ALA A 150 1.02 -33.53 9.61
C ALA A 150 0.18 -34.78 9.38
N ARG A 151 -0.68 -34.84 8.34
CA ARG A 151 -1.56 -35.99 8.06
C ARG A 151 -0.91 -37.10 7.23
N GLY A 152 0.28 -36.91 6.67
CA GLY A 152 0.99 -37.96 5.92
C GLY A 152 2.52 -37.90 5.96
N MET A 153 3.10 -36.86 6.54
CA MET A 153 4.52 -36.50 6.42
C MET A 153 5.16 -36.12 7.77
N GLY A 154 4.47 -36.29 8.91
CA GLY A 154 5.02 -35.88 10.22
C GLY A 154 6.26 -36.66 10.64
N THR A 155 6.33 -37.96 10.28
CA THR A 155 7.50 -38.80 10.50
C THR A 155 8.59 -38.60 9.44
N ILE A 156 8.22 -38.24 8.21
CA ILE A 156 9.16 -38.02 7.10
C ILE A 156 9.84 -36.66 7.27
N TRP A 157 9.10 -35.58 7.55
CA TRP A 157 9.64 -34.22 7.74
C TRP A 157 10.65 -34.13 8.90
N ALA A 158 10.40 -34.83 10.00
CA ALA A 158 11.34 -34.93 11.12
C ALA A 158 12.61 -35.73 10.77
N ALA A 159 12.54 -36.60 9.76
CA ALA A 159 13.65 -37.42 9.26
C ALA A 159 14.38 -36.80 8.06
N LEU A 160 13.87 -35.73 7.47
CA LEU A 160 14.55 -34.96 6.43
C LEU A 160 15.71 -34.17 7.03
N ASP A 161 16.84 -34.14 6.33
CA ASP A 161 17.94 -33.23 6.63
C ASP A 161 17.58 -31.78 6.24
N ASP A 162 18.38 -30.83 6.74
CA ASP A 162 18.09 -29.40 6.60
C ASP A 162 18.13 -28.92 5.14
N ASP A 163 18.94 -29.55 4.29
CA ASP A 163 18.99 -29.25 2.85
C ASP A 163 17.69 -29.72 2.17
N MET A 164 17.23 -30.94 2.45
CA MET A 164 15.96 -31.44 1.92
C MET A 164 14.75 -30.66 2.44
N ARG A 165 14.78 -30.18 3.70
CA ARG A 165 13.74 -29.28 4.24
C ARG A 165 13.71 -27.95 3.51
N THR A 166 14.88 -27.35 3.30
CA THR A 166 15.03 -26.10 2.56
C THR A 166 14.55 -26.26 1.10
N GLN A 167 14.86 -27.39 0.49
CA GLN A 167 14.47 -27.70 -0.88
C GLN A 167 12.96 -27.98 -1.00
N LEU A 168 12.37 -28.64 -0.02
CA LEU A 168 10.93 -28.88 0.04
C LEU A 168 10.14 -27.60 0.34
N ASP A 169 10.64 -26.73 1.23
CA ASP A 169 10.10 -25.38 1.42
C ASP A 169 10.16 -24.57 0.13
N HIS A 170 11.30 -24.61 -0.58
CA HIS A 170 11.45 -23.98 -1.89
C HIS A 170 10.41 -24.49 -2.90
N ASP A 171 10.20 -25.81 -2.98
CA ASP A 171 9.23 -26.43 -3.87
C ASP A 171 7.78 -26.12 -3.47
N LEU A 172 7.47 -26.05 -2.18
CA LEU A 172 6.16 -25.66 -1.67
C LEU A 172 5.86 -24.19 -1.96
N HIS A 173 6.84 -23.30 -1.76
CA HIS A 173 6.74 -21.90 -2.16
C HIS A 173 6.54 -21.76 -3.68
N GLN A 174 7.26 -22.53 -4.49
CA GLN A 174 7.07 -22.59 -5.95
C GLN A 174 5.67 -23.11 -6.33
N ARG A 175 5.12 -24.08 -5.62
CA ARG A 175 3.76 -24.59 -5.88
C ARG A 175 2.67 -23.61 -5.44
N ALA A 176 2.86 -22.95 -4.30
CA ALA A 176 2.03 -21.86 -3.81
C ALA A 176 1.95 -20.74 -4.85
N TRP A 177 3.12 -20.32 -5.31
CA TRP A 177 3.29 -19.36 -6.38
C TRP A 177 2.52 -19.76 -7.63
N ASN A 178 2.69 -21.00 -8.11
CA ASN A 178 2.02 -21.49 -9.30
C ASN A 178 0.50 -21.62 -9.17
N SER A 179 -0.03 -21.79 -7.94
CA SER A 179 -1.45 -21.90 -7.64
C SER A 179 -2.20 -20.56 -7.59
N LEU A 180 -1.47 -19.44 -7.48
CA LEU A 180 -2.06 -18.11 -7.49
C LEU A 180 -2.71 -17.80 -8.86
N PRO A 181 -3.88 -17.15 -8.88
CA PRO A 181 -4.45 -16.58 -10.09
C PRO A 181 -3.42 -15.77 -10.87
N ARG A 182 -3.39 -15.94 -12.19
CA ARG A 182 -2.36 -15.36 -13.06
C ARG A 182 -2.12 -13.86 -12.83
N LYS A 183 -3.18 -13.08 -12.63
CA LYS A 183 -3.11 -11.64 -12.29
C LYS A 183 -2.35 -11.33 -11.00
N GLN A 184 -2.45 -12.20 -9.98
CA GLN A 184 -1.79 -12.01 -8.69
C GLN A 184 -0.31 -12.41 -8.76
N ARG A 185 0.03 -13.44 -9.55
CA ARG A 185 1.44 -13.77 -9.85
C ARG A 185 2.12 -12.66 -10.62
N GLU A 186 1.48 -12.14 -11.68
CA GLU A 186 2.03 -11.04 -12.49
C GLU A 186 2.28 -9.78 -11.64
N ALA A 187 1.41 -9.47 -10.67
CA ALA A 187 1.60 -8.34 -9.75
C ALA A 187 2.77 -8.55 -8.76
N LEU A 188 2.90 -9.75 -8.21
CA LEU A 188 4.00 -10.09 -7.30
C LEU A 188 5.34 -10.21 -8.05
N GLU A 189 5.35 -10.74 -9.27
CA GLU A 189 6.52 -10.80 -10.16
C GLU A 189 7.03 -9.40 -10.53
N ALA A 190 6.12 -8.50 -10.89
CA ALA A 190 6.47 -7.10 -11.16
C ALA A 190 7.07 -6.43 -9.92
N SER A 191 6.53 -6.71 -8.73
CA SER A 191 7.05 -6.18 -7.47
C SER A 191 8.44 -6.76 -7.10
N HIS A 192 8.66 -8.07 -7.30
CA HIS A 192 9.93 -8.74 -7.00
C HIS A 192 11.04 -8.41 -8.01
N ALA A 193 10.74 -8.35 -9.32
CA ALA A 193 11.70 -7.97 -10.35
C ALA A 193 12.25 -6.55 -10.10
N MET A 194 11.37 -5.60 -9.75
CA MET A 194 11.76 -4.22 -9.40
C MET A 194 12.60 -4.13 -8.12
N ARG A 195 12.42 -5.06 -7.16
CA ARG A 195 13.29 -5.14 -5.97
C ARG A 195 14.69 -5.67 -6.26
N SER A 196 14.83 -6.53 -7.28
CA SER A 196 16.13 -7.13 -7.65
C SER A 196 17.00 -6.23 -8.53
N GLU A 197 16.42 -5.30 -9.29
CA GLU A 197 17.17 -4.31 -10.09
C GLU A 197 17.74 -3.15 -9.25
N LEU A 198 17.35 -3.05 -7.97
CA LEU A 198 17.76 -2.00 -7.04
C LEU A 198 18.79 -2.47 -5.99
N ALA A 199 19.23 -3.74 -6.05
CA ALA A 199 20.24 -4.34 -5.19
C ALA A 199 21.54 -4.59 -5.96
#